data_AF-A0A3D4QZS6-F1
#
_entry.id   AF-A0A3D4QZS6-F1
#
_cell.length_a   1.000
_cell.length_b   1.000
_cell.length_c   1.000
_cell.angle_alpha   90.00
_cell.angle_beta   90.00
_cell.angle_gamma   90.00
#
_symmetry.space_group_name_H-M   'P 1'
#
loop_
_entity.id
_entity.type
_entity.pdbx_description
1 polymer ?
#
loop_
_entity_poly.entity_id
_entity_poly.type
_entity_poly.pdbx_seq_one_letter_code
_entity_poly.pdbx_strand_id
1 'polypeptide(L)' 'MADYKQPQMMTVREIARTGLLSEHALRRLLKAGKLPAIYIGSKALINYDKLCAELNGLEADIVPEMQDEPF' A
#
# COMPACT_ATOMS: atom_id res chain seq x y z
N MET A 1 22.48 -3.51 15.81
CA MET A 1 22.41 -3.63 14.33
C MET A 1 21.02 -3.21 13.91
N ALA A 2 20.86 -2.30 12.96
CA ALA A 2 19.57 -2.13 12.31
C ALA A 2 19.32 -3.36 11.43
N ASP A 3 18.26 -4.12 11.72
CA ASP A 3 17.81 -5.22 10.87
C ASP A 3 17.56 -4.71 9.45
N TYR A 4 18.49 -5.00 8.54
CA TYR A 4 18.39 -4.65 7.13
C TYR A 4 17.46 -5.66 6.44
N LYS A 5 16.18 -5.62 6.79
CA LYS A 5 15.16 -6.45 6.13
C LYS A 5 15.02 -5.96 4.69
N GLN A 6 15.32 -6.85 3.74
CA GLN A 6 15.17 -6.54 2.33
C GLN A 6 13.68 -6.27 2.04
N PRO A 7 13.35 -5.16 1.35
CA PRO A 7 11.96 -4.84 1.05
C PRO A 7 11.38 -5.87 0.08
N GLN A 8 10.15 -6.30 0.36
CA GLN A 8 9.46 -7.26 -0.49
C GLN A 8 8.91 -6.57 -1.74
N MET A 9 9.55 -6.84 -2.88
CA MET A 9 9.15 -6.30 -4.18
C MET A 9 8.23 -7.30 -4.89
N MET A 10 7.02 -6.88 -5.24
CA MET A 10 5.99 -7.72 -5.85
C MET A 10 5.40 -7.05 -7.09
N THR A 11 5.08 -7.84 -8.10
CA THR A 11 4.33 -7.38 -9.26
C THR A 11 2.88 -7.11 -8.89
N VAL A 12 2.19 -6.35 -9.76
CA VAL A 12 0.74 -6.11 -9.64
C VAL A 12 -0.06 -7.41 -9.46
N ARG A 13 0.28 -8.48 -10.20
CA ARG A 13 -0.43 -9.76 -10.13
C ARG A 13 -0.18 -10.49 -8.81
N GLU A 14 1.03 -10.41 -8.29
CA GLU A 14 1.37 -11.04 -7.00
C GLU A 14 0.68 -10.32 -5.84
N ILE A 15 0.62 -8.99 -5.85
CA ILE A 15 -0.13 -8.22 -4.85
C ILE A 15 -1.63 -8.51 -4.96
N ALA A 16 -2.18 -8.60 -6.19
CA ALA A 16 -3.58 -8.95 -6.36
C ALA A 16 -3.93 -10.33 -5.77
N ARG A 17 -2.99 -11.29 -5.80
CA ARG A 17 -3.17 -12.62 -5.18
C ARG A 17 -3.19 -12.58 -3.66
N THR A 18 -2.63 -11.56 -3.01
CA THR A 18 -2.74 -11.41 -1.55
C THR A 18 -4.14 -10.97 -1.12
N GLY A 19 -5.01 -10.59 -2.06
CA GLY A 19 -6.36 -10.10 -1.78
C GLY A 19 -6.41 -8.66 -1.29
N LEU A 20 -5.28 -7.94 -1.26
CA LEU A 20 -5.21 -6.57 -0.76
C LEU A 20 -6.05 -5.62 -1.61
N LEU A 21 -5.87 -5.68 -2.94
CA LEU A 21 -6.59 -4.89 -3.93
C LEU A 21 -6.72 -5.69 -5.22
N SER A 22 -7.76 -5.39 -6.01
CA SER A 22 -7.88 -5.98 -7.35
C SER A 22 -6.77 -5.51 -8.29
N GLU A 23 -6.38 -6.35 -9.24
CA GLU A 23 -5.39 -6.00 -10.27
C GLU A 23 -5.77 -4.71 -11.01
N HIS A 24 -7.06 -4.53 -11.30
CA HIS A 24 -7.56 -3.34 -11.96
C HIS A 24 -7.36 -2.07 -11.12
N ALA A 25 -7.61 -2.13 -9.81
CA ALA A 25 -7.39 -1.02 -8.89
C ALA A 25 -5.89 -0.66 -8.80
N LEU A 26 -5.03 -1.67 -8.62
CA LEU A 26 -3.58 -1.48 -8.58
C LEU A 26 -3.05 -0.84 -9.87
N ARG A 27 -3.52 -1.27 -11.05
CA ARG A 27 -3.12 -0.65 -12.34
C ARG A 27 -3.55 0.81 -12.44
N ARG A 28 -4.74 1.17 -11.94
CA ARG A 28 -5.18 2.57 -11.91
C ARG A 28 -4.31 3.41 -10.97
N LEU A 29 -4.02 2.91 -9.77
CA LEU A 29 -3.16 3.61 -8.81
C LEU A 29 -1.73 3.74 -9.31
N LEU A 30 -1.20 2.71 -9.96
CA LEU A 30 0.12 2.73 -10.58
C LEU A 30 0.20 3.80 -11.68
N LYS A 31 -0.80 3.86 -12.57
CA LYS A 31 -0.90 4.90 -13.62
C LYS A 31 -1.05 6.31 -13.03
N ALA A 32 -1.72 6.43 -11.88
CA ALA A 32 -1.85 7.68 -11.15
C ALA A 32 -0.57 8.06 -10.35
N GLY A 33 0.46 7.22 -10.33
CA GLY A 33 1.70 7.48 -9.59
C GLY A 33 1.55 7.39 -8.06
N LYS A 34 0.50 6.72 -7.57
CA LYS A 34 0.15 6.63 -6.14
C LYS A 34 0.69 5.38 -5.44
N LEU A 35 1.52 4.58 -6.11
CA LEU A 35 2.09 3.37 -5.53
C LEU A 35 3.61 3.47 -5.45
N PRO A 36 4.24 2.98 -4.37
CA PRO A 36 5.69 2.93 -4.25
C PRO A 36 6.26 1.84 -5.17
N ALA A 37 6.49 2.15 -6.44
CA ALA A 37 6.89 1.21 -7.48
C ALA A 37 8.17 1.60 -8.21
N ILE A 38 8.93 0.58 -8.62
CA ILE A 38 10.09 0.68 -9.51
C ILE A 38 9.73 -0.03 -10.83
N TYR A 39 10.17 0.55 -11.95
CA TYR A 39 9.95 -0.01 -13.27
C TYR A 39 11.22 -0.68 -13.78
N ILE A 40 11.12 -1.95 -14.17
CA ILE A 40 12.21 -2.73 -14.79
C ILE A 40 11.72 -3.20 -16.16
N GLY A 41 12.18 -2.51 -17.20
CA GLY A 41 11.66 -2.70 -18.56
C GLY A 41 10.15 -2.39 -18.59
N SER A 42 9.35 -3.38 -18.98
CA SER A 42 7.88 -3.28 -19.01
C SER A 42 7.19 -3.67 -17.71
N LYS A 43 7.94 -4.17 -16.71
CA LYS A 43 7.36 -4.65 -15.44
C LYS A 43 7.41 -3.56 -14.38
N ALA A 44 6.31 -3.45 -13.62
CA ALA A 44 6.26 -2.66 -12.39
C ALA A 44 6.41 -3.59 -11.18
N LEU A 45 7.41 -3.29 -10.35
CA LEU A 45 7.66 -3.93 -9.07
C LEU A 45 7.31 -2.94 -7.95
N ILE A 46 6.30 -3.27 -7.18
CA ILE A 46 5.78 -2.46 -6.08
C ILE A 46 6.42 -2.95 -4.79
N ASN A 47 6.88 -2.01 -3.95
CA ASN A 47 7.33 -2.31 -2.61
C ASN A 47 6.12 -2.58 -1.71
N TYR A 48 5.90 -3.85 -1.39
CA TYR A 48 4.74 -4.31 -0.63
C TYR A 48 4.76 -3.80 0.81
N ASP A 49 5.92 -3.85 1.48
CA ASP A 49 6.04 -3.40 2.87
C ASP A 49 5.69 -1.91 3.01
N LYS A 50 6.19 -1.06 2.11
CA LYS A 50 5.87 0.38 2.09
C LYS A 50 4.41 0.63 1.78
N LEU A 51 3.83 -0.11 0.81
CA LEU A 51 2.42 0.00 0.49
C LEU A 51 1.54 -0.30 1.71
N CYS A 52 1.83 -1.38 2.44
CA CYS A 52 1.12 -1.71 3.67
C CYS A 52 1.29 -0.64 4.75
N ALA A 53 2.49 -0.09 4.91
CA ALA A 53 2.74 1.00 5.87
C ALA A 53 1.94 2.27 5.52
N GLU A 54 1.90 2.65 4.23
CA GLU A 54 1.09 3.78 3.74
C GLU A 54 -0.41 3.54 3.98
N LEU A 55 -0.90 2.33 3.73
CA LEU A 55 -2.31 1.98 3.95
C LEU A 55 -2.69 2.02 5.44
N ASN A 56 -1.83 1.50 6.32
CA ASN A 56 -2.06 1.58 7.77
C ASN A 56 -2.01 3.04 8.27
N GLY A 57 -1.20 3.89 7.65
CA GLY A 57 -1.13 5.32 7.98
C GLY A 57 -2.43 6.07 7.68
N LEU A 58 -3.22 5.63 6.68
CA LEU A 58 -4.51 6.24 6.36
C LEU A 58 -5.57 6.03 7.45
N GLU A 59 -5.42 5.00 8.29
CA GLU A 59 -6.36 4.69 9.37
C GLU A 59 -6.29 5.72 10.51
N ALA A 60 -5.14 6.39 10.69
CA ALA A 60 -4.90 7.35 11.76
C ALA A 60 -5.57 8.73 11.55
N ASP A 61 -6.02 9.05 10.34
CA ASP A 61 -6.74 10.31 10.04
C ASP A 61 -8.27 10.19 10.26
N ILE A 62 -8.76 9.00 10.62
CA ILE A 62 -10.15 8.82 11.04
C ILE A 62 -10.19 9.12 12.55
N VAL A 63 -10.22 10.40 12.92
CA VAL A 63 -10.55 10.78 14.30
C VAL A 63 -11.99 10.34 14.54
N PRO A 64 -12.29 9.36 15.41
CA PRO A 64 -13.64 9.24 15.90
C PRO A 64 -13.82 10.47 16.78
N GLU A 65 -14.54 11.48 16.29
CA GLU A 65 -15.10 12.50 17.17
C GLU A 65 -16.07 11.78 18.13
N MET A 66 -15.51 11.26 19.21
CA MET A 66 -16.27 10.84 20.38
C MET A 66 -16.65 12.12 21.10
N GLN A 67 -17.84 12.64 20.80
CA GLN A 67 -18.50 13.57 21.69
C GLN A 67 -19.12 12.73 22.82
N ASP A 68 -18.38 12.68 23.93
CA ASP A 68 -18.92 12.36 25.25
C ASP A 68 -19.94 13.45 25.62
N GLU A 69 -21.21 13.25 25.27
CA GLU A 69 -22.31 14.05 25.82
C GLU A 69 -22.90 13.31 27.04
N PRO A 70 -22.76 13.84 28.27
CA PRO A 70 -23.44 13.28 29.43
C PRO A 70 -24.95 13.55 29.32
N PHE A 71 -25.74 12.47 29.46
CA PHE A 71 -27.20 12.54 29.65
C PHE A 71 -27.57 13.25 30.96
#